data_AF-A0A3D2CK01-F1
#
_entry.id   AF-A0A3D2CK01-F1
#
_cell.length_a   1.000
_cell.length_b   1.000
_cell.length_c   1.000
_cell.angle_alpha   90.00
_cell.angle_beta   90.00
_cell.angle_gamma   90.00
#
_symmetry.space_group_name_H-M   'P 1'
#
loop_
_entity.id
_entity.type
_entity.pdbx_description
1 polymer ?
#
loop_
_entity_poly.entity_id
_entity_poly.type
_entity_poly.pdbx_seq_one_letter_code
_entity_poly.pdbx_strand_id
1 'polypeptide(L)'
;MSHNEERRYFDSAATEKLKEYYQSHDFTGHIVGYDTSNSTPERDRMFAKAKKFCALAWIDQLSAIGVKYRKKNYSESYPLRCLSDANGDYIAGQVADIISDTQKFDAILDTFFAQLQPVLDAGFTSLANSLKKPVEELTEEEIHTVVDAAAQMYMESMMQALALAQQVPEIAGVARKHASHTDFNKSVADNHDKIDFDRKWNHTRTKLGAPLSLDELAISDPSALEEGHNMFETNDEEYDRLENQFLDTLNGTDREIYLMRRQGLTQAEIAERLGYKTHSAVTKRMEKMRKALVDFCADFDN
;
A
#
# COMPACT_ATOMS: atom_id res chain seq x y z
N MET A 1 -22.63 4.58 -8.42
CA MET A 1 -21.97 3.93 -7.27
C MET A 1 -21.25 2.73 -7.81
N SER A 2 -19.95 2.61 -7.51
CA SER A 2 -19.13 1.52 -8.04
C SER A 2 -19.57 0.20 -7.39
N HIS A 3 -19.56 -0.92 -8.13
CA HIS A 3 -19.87 -2.25 -7.60
C HIS A 3 -19.00 -2.66 -6.38
N ASN A 4 -17.88 -1.93 -6.14
CA ASN A 4 -17.04 -2.08 -4.95
C ASN A 4 -17.54 -1.33 -3.71
N GLU A 5 -18.39 -0.30 -3.84
CA GLU A 5 -18.93 0.42 -2.68
C GLU A 5 -19.99 -0.40 -1.94
N GLU A 6 -20.65 -1.34 -2.62
CA GLU A 6 -21.71 -2.19 -2.05
C GLU A 6 -21.19 -3.34 -1.16
N ARG A 7 -19.87 -3.62 -1.15
CA ARG A 7 -19.26 -4.72 -0.35
C ARG A 7 -18.34 -4.25 0.78
N ARG A 8 -18.49 -3.00 1.25
CA ARG A 8 -17.76 -2.52 2.43
C ARG A 8 -18.64 -2.74 3.67
N TYR A 9 -18.36 -3.81 4.43
CA TYR A 9 -19.10 -4.13 5.65
C TYR A 9 -18.74 -3.20 6.82
N PHE A 10 -17.59 -2.52 6.74
CA PHE A 10 -17.08 -1.64 7.80
C PHE A 10 -16.94 -0.20 7.33
N ASP A 11 -17.39 0.73 8.17
CA ASP A 11 -17.14 2.15 8.00
C ASP A 11 -15.68 2.51 8.33
N SER A 12 -15.30 3.76 8.01
CA SER A 12 -13.93 4.23 8.21
C SER A 12 -13.53 4.29 9.69
N ALA A 13 -14.45 4.60 10.60
CA ALA A 13 -14.14 4.76 12.02
C ALA A 13 -13.92 3.42 12.72
N ALA A 14 -14.75 2.42 12.38
CA ALA A 14 -14.58 1.05 12.83
C ALA A 14 -13.28 0.45 12.29
N THR A 15 -12.94 0.73 11.03
CA THR A 15 -11.70 0.29 10.41
C THR A 15 -10.47 0.83 11.15
N GLU A 16 -10.45 2.13 11.49
CA GLU A 16 -9.31 2.72 12.21
C GLU A 16 -9.16 2.13 13.62
N LYS A 17 -10.26 1.93 14.35
CA LYS A 17 -10.21 1.26 15.66
C LYS A 17 -9.66 -0.15 15.58
N LEU A 18 -10.04 -0.92 14.56
CA LEU A 18 -9.51 -2.27 14.34
C LEU A 18 -8.00 -2.25 14.06
N LYS A 19 -7.54 -1.30 13.24
CA LYS A 19 -6.11 -1.11 12.96
C LYS A 19 -5.32 -0.74 14.21
N GLU A 20 -5.80 0.23 14.99
CA GLU A 20 -5.18 0.64 16.26
C GLU A 20 -5.08 -0.52 17.25
N TYR A 21 -6.15 -1.31 17.37
CA TYR A 21 -6.14 -2.51 18.18
C TYR A 21 -5.08 -3.50 17.69
N TYR A 22 -5.03 -3.76 16.38
CA TYR A 22 -4.06 -4.70 15.82
C TYR A 22 -2.61 -4.26 15.96
N GLN A 23 -2.35 -2.95 15.90
CA GLN A 23 -1.00 -2.38 16.06
C GLN A 23 -0.52 -2.37 17.51
N SER A 24 -1.44 -2.28 18.47
CA SER A 24 -1.13 -2.24 19.91
C SER A 24 -1.00 -3.62 20.55
N HIS A 25 -1.38 -4.69 19.84
CA HIS A 25 -1.34 -6.05 20.35
C HIS A 25 -0.39 -6.93 19.51
N ASP A 26 0.45 -7.70 20.19
CA ASP A 26 1.35 -8.63 19.53
C ASP A 26 0.64 -9.96 19.25
N PHE A 27 0.35 -10.22 17.97
CA PHE A 27 -0.20 -11.49 17.51
C PHE A 27 0.88 -12.48 17.03
N THR A 28 2.15 -12.07 16.99
CA THR A 28 3.25 -12.91 16.47
C THR A 28 3.58 -14.08 17.39
N GLY A 29 3.28 -13.96 18.69
CA GLY A 29 3.40 -15.05 19.67
C GLY A 29 2.32 -16.14 19.57
N HIS A 30 1.27 -15.94 18.76
CA HIS A 30 0.12 -16.84 18.65
C HIS A 30 0.14 -17.74 17.41
N ILE A 31 1.26 -17.84 16.70
CA ILE A 31 1.40 -18.80 15.60
C ILE A 31 1.53 -20.20 16.21
N VAL A 32 0.41 -20.81 16.57
CA VAL A 32 0.35 -22.24 16.89
C VAL A 32 0.57 -22.98 15.59
N GLY A 33 1.78 -23.48 15.40
CA GLY A 33 2.09 -24.40 14.33
C GLY A 33 1.23 -25.64 14.51
N TYR A 34 0.33 -25.88 13.56
CA TYR A 34 -0.33 -27.17 13.45
C TYR A 34 0.74 -28.26 13.33
N ASP A 35 0.92 -29.05 14.39
CA ASP A 35 1.92 -30.11 14.43
C ASP A 35 1.35 -31.39 13.81
N THR A 36 1.69 -31.62 12.55
CA THR A 36 1.32 -32.85 11.83
C THR A 36 1.94 -34.09 12.44
N SER A 37 3.03 -33.98 13.21
CA SER A 37 3.73 -35.14 13.77
C SER A 37 3.00 -35.79 14.95
N ASN A 38 2.08 -35.06 15.59
CA ASN A 38 1.26 -35.52 16.72
C ASN A 38 -0.25 -35.45 16.43
N SER A 39 -0.63 -35.47 15.15
CA SER A 39 -2.02 -35.29 14.70
C SER A 39 -2.70 -36.62 14.33
N THR A 40 -4.03 -36.65 14.35
CA THR A 40 -4.82 -37.79 13.84
C THR A 40 -5.21 -37.58 12.37
N PRO A 41 -5.45 -38.64 11.58
CA PRO A 41 -5.88 -38.51 10.19
C PRO A 41 -7.16 -37.67 10.02
N GLU A 42 -8.09 -37.77 10.95
CA GLU A 42 -9.34 -37.00 10.97
C GLU A 42 -9.06 -35.51 11.17
N ARG A 43 -8.16 -35.19 12.11
CA ARG A 43 -7.73 -33.82 12.40
C ARG A 43 -6.98 -33.21 11.20
N ASP A 44 -6.10 -33.98 10.54
CA ASP A 44 -5.41 -33.58 9.30
C ASP A 44 -6.40 -33.26 8.18
N ARG A 45 -7.43 -34.09 8.03
CA ARG A 45 -8.49 -33.87 7.05
C ARG A 45 -9.27 -32.58 7.35
N MET A 46 -9.59 -32.31 8.61
CA MET A 46 -10.29 -31.08 9.01
C MET A 46 -9.42 -29.84 8.80
N PHE A 47 -8.15 -29.89 9.20
CA PHE A 47 -7.17 -28.84 8.97
C PHE A 47 -7.07 -28.50 7.47
N ALA A 48 -6.85 -29.51 6.62
CA ALA A 48 -6.72 -29.30 5.17
C ALA A 48 -8.00 -28.69 4.55
N LYS A 49 -9.17 -29.13 5.02
CA LYS A 49 -10.47 -28.59 4.57
C LYS A 49 -10.61 -27.12 5.00
N ALA A 50 -10.37 -26.81 6.27
CA ALA A 50 -10.47 -25.45 6.81
C ALA A 50 -9.47 -24.49 6.13
N LYS A 51 -8.22 -24.91 5.93
CA LYS A 51 -7.19 -24.12 5.23
C LYS A 51 -7.61 -23.78 3.80
N LYS A 52 -8.21 -24.74 3.09
CA LYS A 52 -8.76 -24.51 1.74
C LYS A 52 -9.91 -23.50 1.76
N PHE A 53 -10.83 -23.60 2.72
CA PHE A 53 -11.92 -22.63 2.87
C PHE A 53 -11.41 -21.22 3.16
N CYS A 54 -10.46 -21.08 4.09
CA CYS A 54 -9.86 -19.77 4.41
C CYS A 54 -9.15 -19.16 3.20
N ALA A 55 -8.44 -19.96 2.42
CA ALA A 55 -7.75 -19.47 1.22
C ALA A 55 -8.72 -18.95 0.15
N LEU A 56 -9.87 -19.60 -0.03
CA LEU A 56 -10.91 -19.13 -0.97
C LEU A 56 -11.54 -17.83 -0.47
N ALA A 57 -11.98 -17.80 0.79
CA ALA A 57 -12.57 -16.61 1.40
C ALA A 57 -11.61 -15.42 1.36
N TRP A 58 -10.31 -15.64 1.60
CA TRP A 58 -9.29 -14.60 1.52
C TRP A 58 -9.18 -14.00 0.12
N ILE A 59 -9.14 -14.83 -0.94
CA ILE A 59 -9.05 -14.37 -2.32
C ILE A 59 -10.25 -13.50 -2.69
N ASP A 60 -11.46 -13.91 -2.30
CA ASP A 60 -12.68 -13.16 -2.57
C ASP A 60 -12.66 -11.79 -1.86
N GLN A 61 -12.16 -11.74 -0.62
CA GLN A 61 -12.04 -10.49 0.13
C GLN A 61 -11.00 -9.54 -0.42
N LEU A 62 -9.86 -10.04 -0.91
CA LEU A 62 -8.85 -9.19 -1.55
C LEU A 62 -9.45 -8.42 -2.73
N SER A 63 -10.29 -9.08 -3.55
CA SER A 63 -11.00 -8.42 -4.65
C SER A 63 -11.94 -7.32 -4.13
N ALA A 64 -12.71 -7.61 -3.09
CA ALA A 64 -13.67 -6.67 -2.48
C ALA A 64 -12.98 -5.40 -1.93
N ILE A 65 -11.77 -5.52 -1.38
CA ILE A 65 -10.98 -4.38 -0.88
C ILE A 65 -10.08 -3.74 -1.94
N GLY A 66 -10.27 -4.07 -3.23
CA GLY A 66 -9.55 -3.47 -4.36
C GLY A 66 -8.13 -3.99 -4.59
N VAL A 67 -7.73 -5.08 -3.94
CA VAL A 67 -6.42 -5.71 -4.07
C VAL A 67 -6.48 -6.79 -5.15
N LYS A 68 -5.95 -6.47 -6.34
CA LYS A 68 -5.72 -7.47 -7.39
C LYS A 68 -4.55 -8.36 -7.01
N TYR A 69 -4.81 -9.64 -6.74
CA TYR A 69 -3.82 -10.62 -6.34
C TYR A 69 -4.10 -11.98 -6.98
N ARG A 70 -3.05 -12.61 -7.52
CA ARG A 70 -3.11 -13.96 -8.09
C ARG A 70 -2.04 -14.81 -7.40
N LYS A 71 -2.41 -15.53 -6.35
CA LYS A 71 -1.48 -16.27 -5.48
C LYS A 71 -0.40 -17.04 -6.24
N LYS A 72 -0.77 -17.75 -7.32
CA LYS A 72 0.17 -18.54 -8.14
C LYS A 72 1.31 -17.72 -8.75
N ASN A 73 1.09 -16.44 -9.06
CA ASN A 73 2.03 -15.57 -9.75
C ASN A 73 3.13 -15.03 -8.81
N TYR A 74 2.96 -15.15 -7.50
CA TYR A 74 3.86 -14.59 -6.50
C TYR A 74 4.63 -15.70 -5.77
N SER A 75 5.88 -15.41 -5.40
CA SER A 75 6.74 -16.31 -4.63
C SER A 75 6.19 -16.53 -3.23
N GLU A 76 6.67 -17.57 -2.55
CA GLU A 76 6.26 -17.90 -1.17
C GLU A 76 6.62 -16.81 -0.16
N SER A 77 7.68 -16.04 -0.45
CA SER A 77 8.11 -14.91 0.37
C SER A 77 7.38 -13.60 0.05
N TYR A 78 6.47 -13.59 -0.92
CA TYR A 78 5.70 -12.38 -1.22
C TYR A 78 4.77 -12.03 -0.05
N PRO A 79 4.76 -10.78 0.46
CA PRO A 79 4.08 -10.43 1.72
C PRO A 79 2.62 -10.89 1.81
N LEU A 80 1.83 -10.69 0.76
CA LEU A 80 0.42 -11.12 0.76
C LEU A 80 0.25 -12.65 0.76
N ARG A 81 1.22 -13.37 0.19
CA ARG A 81 1.24 -14.84 0.23
C ARG A 81 1.56 -15.33 1.64
N CYS A 82 2.60 -14.76 2.26
CA CYS A 82 2.95 -15.07 3.65
C CYS A 82 1.77 -14.83 4.60
N LEU A 83 1.09 -13.68 4.48
CA LEU A 83 -0.09 -13.37 5.30
C LEU A 83 -1.24 -14.34 5.06
N SER A 84 -1.56 -14.64 3.79
CA SER A 84 -2.62 -15.58 3.45
C SER A 84 -2.34 -16.98 4.00
N ASP A 85 -1.10 -17.44 3.87
CA ASP A 85 -0.69 -18.76 4.34
C ASP A 85 -0.68 -18.83 5.87
N ALA A 86 -0.11 -17.83 6.54
CA ALA A 86 -0.07 -17.75 8.00
C ALA A 86 -1.49 -17.67 8.62
N ASN A 87 -2.36 -16.82 8.09
CA ASN A 87 -3.76 -16.75 8.52
C ASN A 87 -4.48 -18.09 8.29
N GLY A 88 -4.27 -18.69 7.12
CA GLY A 88 -4.87 -19.98 6.77
C GLY A 88 -4.43 -21.10 7.70
N ASP A 89 -3.15 -21.16 8.06
CA ASP A 89 -2.60 -22.13 9.00
C ASP A 89 -3.13 -21.94 10.41
N TYR A 90 -3.14 -20.69 10.90
CA TYR A 90 -3.66 -20.38 12.23
C TYR A 90 -5.15 -20.74 12.36
N ILE A 91 -5.99 -20.25 11.43
CA ILE A 91 -7.44 -20.50 11.48
C ILE A 91 -7.72 -22.00 11.31
N ALA A 92 -7.05 -22.68 10.40
CA ALA A 92 -7.24 -24.11 10.21
C ALA A 92 -6.84 -24.92 11.43
N GLY A 93 -5.77 -24.52 12.14
CA GLY A 93 -5.35 -25.12 13.41
C GLY A 93 -6.44 -24.98 14.47
N GLN A 94 -6.97 -23.76 14.65
CA GLN A 94 -8.05 -23.49 15.59
C GLN A 94 -9.32 -24.28 15.26
N VAL A 95 -9.70 -24.36 13.99
CA VAL A 95 -10.87 -25.16 13.56
C VAL A 95 -10.66 -26.64 13.86
N ALA A 96 -9.46 -27.18 13.60
CA ALA A 96 -9.14 -28.56 13.91
C ALA A 96 -9.19 -28.84 15.42
N ASP A 97 -8.74 -27.90 16.27
CA ASP A 97 -8.86 -27.98 17.72
C ASP A 97 -10.31 -27.96 18.20
N ILE A 98 -11.12 -27.04 17.69
CA ILE A 98 -12.54 -26.90 18.07
C ILE A 98 -13.31 -28.16 17.68
N ILE A 99 -13.15 -28.66 16.44
CA ILE A 99 -13.90 -29.84 15.97
C ILE A 99 -13.49 -31.11 16.72
N SER A 100 -12.25 -31.17 17.23
CA SER A 100 -11.77 -32.33 17.99
C SER A 100 -12.29 -32.37 19.43
N ASP A 101 -12.95 -31.31 19.91
CA ASP A 101 -13.43 -31.16 21.28
C ASP A 101 -14.92 -30.80 21.26
N THR A 102 -15.77 -31.78 21.57
CA THR A 102 -17.23 -31.63 21.53
C THR A 102 -17.73 -30.46 22.38
N GLN A 103 -17.14 -30.22 23.56
CA GLN A 103 -17.58 -29.13 24.42
C GLN A 103 -17.25 -27.76 23.81
N LYS A 104 -16.06 -27.62 23.20
CA LYS A 104 -15.69 -26.39 22.49
C LYS A 104 -16.53 -26.20 21.25
N PHE A 105 -16.79 -27.26 20.50
CA PHE A 105 -17.62 -27.22 19.30
C PHE A 105 -19.03 -26.73 19.62
N ASP A 106 -19.68 -27.33 20.63
CA ASP A 106 -21.02 -26.95 21.06
C ASP A 106 -21.07 -25.50 21.56
N ALA A 107 -20.10 -25.07 22.36
CA ALA A 107 -20.02 -23.69 22.85
C ALA A 107 -19.85 -22.67 21.71
N ILE A 108 -19.10 -23.01 20.66
CA ILE A 108 -18.92 -22.16 19.49
C ILE A 108 -20.20 -22.11 18.65
N LEU A 109 -20.90 -23.24 18.48
CA LEU A 109 -22.19 -23.28 17.80
C LEU A 109 -23.24 -22.43 18.53
N ASP A 110 -23.34 -22.55 19.86
CA ASP A 110 -24.25 -21.75 20.68
C ASP A 110 -23.95 -20.26 20.51
N THR A 111 -22.66 -19.89 20.53
CA THR A 111 -22.24 -18.51 20.32
C THR A 111 -22.61 -18.01 18.93
N PHE A 112 -22.40 -18.82 17.89
CA PHE A 112 -22.78 -18.49 16.52
C PHE A 112 -24.28 -18.20 16.39
N PHE A 113 -25.12 -19.12 16.88
CA PHE A 113 -26.57 -18.96 16.82
C PHE A 113 -27.05 -17.78 17.66
N ALA A 114 -26.48 -17.55 18.85
CA ALA A 114 -26.83 -16.41 19.69
C ALA A 114 -26.45 -15.06 19.04
N GLN A 115 -25.27 -14.95 18.44
CA GLN A 115 -24.81 -13.72 17.79
C GLN A 115 -25.57 -13.42 16.50
N LEU A 116 -25.89 -14.46 15.72
CA LEU A 116 -26.55 -14.30 14.43
C LEU A 116 -28.07 -14.46 14.50
N GLN A 117 -28.65 -14.66 15.68
CA GLN A 117 -30.09 -14.80 15.84
C GLN A 117 -30.89 -13.71 15.10
N PRO A 118 -30.56 -12.40 15.20
CA PRO A 118 -31.31 -11.38 14.46
C PRO A 118 -31.26 -11.55 12.93
N VAL A 119 -30.11 -12.00 12.40
CA VAL A 119 -29.90 -12.22 10.96
C VAL A 119 -30.65 -13.46 10.51
N LEU A 120 -30.60 -14.52 11.31
CA LEU A 120 -31.30 -15.78 11.06
C LEU A 120 -32.81 -15.59 11.10
N ASP A 121 -33.34 -14.93 12.14
CA ASP A 121 -34.78 -14.63 12.29
C ASP A 121 -35.30 -13.82 11.10
N ALA A 122 -34.54 -12.80 10.66
CA ALA A 122 -34.88 -12.02 9.48
C ALA A 122 -34.84 -12.89 8.20
N GLY A 123 -33.83 -13.75 8.04
CA GLY A 123 -33.69 -14.66 6.91
C GLY A 123 -34.83 -15.67 6.83
N PHE A 124 -35.19 -16.32 7.94
CA PHE A 124 -36.30 -17.27 8.01
C PHE A 124 -37.63 -16.58 7.71
N THR A 125 -37.88 -15.40 8.30
CA THR A 125 -39.09 -14.62 8.05
C THR A 125 -39.21 -14.25 6.56
N SER A 126 -38.10 -13.79 5.95
CA SER A 126 -38.08 -13.44 4.53
C SER A 126 -38.35 -14.65 3.63
N LEU A 127 -37.75 -15.80 3.93
CA LEU A 127 -37.95 -17.03 3.16
C LEU A 127 -39.39 -17.56 3.31
N ALA A 128 -39.91 -17.62 4.54
CA ALA A 128 -41.28 -18.04 4.83
C ALA A 128 -42.31 -17.18 4.09
N ASN A 129 -42.13 -15.86 4.09
CA ASN A 129 -42.97 -14.93 3.33
C ASN A 129 -42.92 -15.19 1.82
N SER A 130 -41.73 -15.47 1.27
CA SER A 130 -41.56 -15.81 -0.15
C SER A 130 -42.30 -17.11 -0.52
N LEU A 131 -42.24 -18.10 0.36
CA LEU A 131 -42.89 -19.40 0.20
C LEU A 131 -44.37 -19.41 0.61
N LYS A 132 -44.88 -18.31 1.16
CA LYS A 132 -46.26 -18.14 1.63
C LYS A 132 -46.69 -19.19 2.66
N LYS A 133 -45.80 -19.54 3.57
CA LYS A 133 -46.05 -20.48 4.67
C LYS A 133 -45.48 -19.93 5.99
N PRO A 134 -45.97 -20.40 7.16
CA PRO A 134 -45.42 -19.96 8.43
C PRO A 134 -43.99 -20.47 8.63
N VAL A 135 -43.22 -19.80 9.49
CA VAL A 135 -41.79 -20.12 9.74
C VAL A 135 -41.64 -21.52 10.33
N GLU A 136 -42.61 -21.96 11.13
CA GLU A 136 -42.67 -23.27 11.76
C GLU A 136 -42.87 -24.43 10.76
N GLU A 137 -43.30 -24.13 9.53
CA GLU A 137 -43.46 -25.10 8.43
C GLU A 137 -42.28 -25.11 7.45
N LEU A 138 -41.18 -24.42 7.76
CA LEU A 138 -39.95 -24.50 6.98
C LEU A 138 -39.37 -25.92 7.08
N THR A 139 -38.91 -26.45 5.94
CA THR A 139 -38.23 -27.75 5.89
C THR A 139 -36.78 -27.61 6.34
N GLU A 140 -36.13 -28.73 6.68
CA GLU A 140 -34.70 -28.72 7.02
C GLU A 140 -33.85 -28.11 5.90
N GLU A 141 -34.14 -28.41 4.63
CA GLU A 141 -33.41 -27.87 3.48
C GLU A 141 -33.54 -26.34 3.35
N GLU A 142 -34.72 -25.81 3.63
CA GLU A 142 -34.98 -24.37 3.62
C GLU A 142 -34.29 -23.67 4.80
N ILE A 143 -34.29 -24.32 5.97
CA ILE A 143 -33.54 -23.84 7.14
C ILE A 143 -32.05 -23.79 6.82
N HIS A 144 -31.49 -24.86 6.25
CA HIS A 144 -30.09 -24.92 5.83
C HIS A 144 -29.74 -23.80 4.86
N THR A 145 -30.61 -23.47 3.91
CA THR A 145 -30.38 -22.38 2.96
C THR A 145 -30.16 -21.04 3.66
N VAL A 146 -30.96 -20.72 4.69
CA VAL A 146 -30.81 -19.48 5.46
C VAL A 146 -29.56 -19.52 6.34
N VAL A 147 -29.31 -20.64 7.02
CA VAL A 147 -28.14 -20.80 7.89
C VAL A 147 -26.84 -20.70 7.10
N ASP A 148 -26.76 -21.35 5.93
CA ASP A 148 -25.59 -21.30 5.05
C ASP A 148 -25.35 -19.87 4.53
N ALA A 149 -26.41 -19.15 4.16
CA ALA A 149 -26.30 -17.76 3.75
C ALA A 149 -25.79 -16.85 4.89
N ALA A 150 -26.31 -17.03 6.11
CA ALA A 150 -25.87 -16.29 7.29
C ALA A 150 -24.42 -16.61 7.66
N ALA A 151 -24.03 -17.88 7.62
CA ALA A 151 -22.66 -18.32 7.86
C ALA A 151 -21.68 -17.75 6.83
N GLN A 152 -22.06 -17.74 5.55
CA GLN A 152 -21.27 -17.14 4.47
C GLN A 152 -21.10 -15.63 4.67
N MET A 153 -22.18 -14.90 4.96
CA MET A 153 -22.11 -13.45 5.23
C MET A 153 -21.22 -13.13 6.43
N TYR A 154 -21.33 -13.92 7.50
CA TYR A 154 -20.51 -13.76 8.69
C TYR A 154 -19.03 -14.01 8.38
N MET A 155 -18.71 -15.10 7.67
CA MET A 155 -17.34 -15.42 7.26
C MET A 155 -16.75 -14.31 6.38
N GLU A 156 -17.49 -13.83 5.38
CA GLU A 156 -17.05 -12.73 4.51
C GLU A 156 -16.76 -11.46 5.30
N SER A 157 -17.65 -11.10 6.23
CA SER A 157 -17.50 -9.93 7.10
C SER A 157 -16.25 -10.07 7.98
N MET A 158 -16.07 -11.20 8.65
CA MET A 158 -14.91 -11.43 9.54
C MET A 158 -13.59 -11.48 8.78
N MET A 159 -13.57 -12.08 7.58
CA MET A 159 -12.39 -12.10 6.72
C MET A 159 -12.04 -10.71 6.18
N GLN A 160 -13.03 -9.88 5.87
CA GLN A 160 -12.81 -8.48 5.50
C GLN A 160 -12.22 -7.70 6.68
N ALA A 161 -12.79 -7.86 7.88
CA ALA A 161 -12.30 -7.21 9.09
C ALA A 161 -10.83 -7.58 9.35
N LEU A 162 -10.49 -8.86 9.25
CA LEU A 162 -9.12 -9.35 9.40
C LEU A 162 -8.17 -8.70 8.38
N ALA A 163 -8.55 -8.68 7.10
CA ALA A 163 -7.71 -8.09 6.06
C ALA A 163 -7.50 -6.57 6.26
N LEU A 164 -8.53 -5.85 6.71
CA LEU A 164 -8.43 -4.43 7.02
C LEU A 164 -7.58 -4.16 8.26
N ALA A 165 -7.76 -4.95 9.33
CA ALA A 165 -6.99 -4.83 10.57
C ALA A 165 -5.49 -5.10 10.33
N GLN A 166 -5.17 -6.07 9.48
CA GLN A 166 -3.80 -6.38 9.05
C GLN A 166 -3.26 -5.40 8.00
N GLN A 167 -4.02 -4.36 7.61
CA GLN A 167 -3.61 -3.34 6.64
C GLN A 167 -3.18 -3.96 5.28
N VAL A 168 -3.92 -4.98 4.84
CA VAL A 168 -3.64 -5.68 3.58
C VAL A 168 -3.62 -4.75 2.36
N PRO A 169 -4.52 -3.76 2.20
CA PRO A 169 -4.44 -2.80 1.09
C PRO A 169 -3.13 -2.01 1.08
N GLU A 170 -2.67 -1.56 2.24
CA GLU A 170 -1.44 -0.78 2.42
C GLU A 170 -0.21 -1.66 2.12
N ILE A 171 -0.18 -2.89 2.66
CA ILE A 171 0.87 -3.88 2.38
C ILE A 171 0.93 -4.20 0.88
N ALA A 172 -0.22 -4.40 0.24
CA ALA A 172 -0.30 -4.64 -1.20
C ALA A 172 0.24 -3.45 -2.01
N GLY A 173 -0.08 -2.23 -1.58
CA GLY A 173 0.41 -0.99 -2.19
C GLY A 173 1.93 -0.86 -2.10
N VAL A 174 2.50 -1.07 -0.92
CA VAL A 174 3.95 -1.04 -0.68
C VAL A 174 4.66 -2.14 -1.47
N ALA A 175 4.16 -3.38 -1.40
CA ALA A 175 4.75 -4.52 -2.10
C ALA A 175 4.73 -4.33 -3.63
N ARG A 176 3.69 -3.70 -4.19
CA ARG A 176 3.64 -3.38 -5.63
C ARG A 176 4.58 -2.23 -5.99
N LYS A 177 4.70 -1.21 -5.14
CA LYS A 177 5.55 -0.03 -5.39
C LYS A 177 7.04 -0.40 -5.34
N HIS A 178 7.41 -1.29 -4.43
CA HIS A 178 8.78 -1.72 -4.16
C HIS A 178 9.02 -3.19 -4.54
N ALA A 179 8.35 -3.65 -5.60
CA ALA A 179 8.48 -5.03 -6.07
C ALA A 179 9.92 -5.35 -6.50
N SER A 180 10.33 -6.60 -6.25
CA SER A 180 11.61 -7.19 -6.64
C SER A 180 11.41 -8.40 -7.55
N HIS A 181 12.41 -8.77 -8.35
CA HIS A 181 12.38 -10.01 -9.14
C HIS A 181 12.12 -11.27 -8.28
N THR A 182 12.49 -11.25 -6.99
CA THR A 182 12.26 -12.36 -6.05
C THR A 182 10.82 -12.51 -5.60
N ASP A 183 9.96 -11.51 -5.84
CA ASP A 183 8.55 -11.53 -5.42
C ASP A 183 7.68 -12.40 -6.34
N PHE A 184 8.19 -12.77 -7.50
CA PHE A 184 7.44 -13.47 -8.53
C PHE A 184 7.76 -14.95 -8.57
N ASN A 185 6.74 -15.77 -8.81
CA ASN A 185 6.91 -17.20 -9.02
C ASN A 185 7.53 -17.45 -10.41
N LYS A 186 8.73 -18.02 -10.43
CA LYS A 186 9.49 -18.34 -11.64
C LYS A 186 8.94 -19.55 -12.40
N SER A 187 8.21 -20.44 -11.73
CA SER A 187 7.69 -21.67 -12.31
C SER A 187 6.38 -21.47 -13.07
N VAL A 188 5.76 -20.29 -13.00
CA VAL A 188 4.55 -19.97 -13.77
C VAL A 188 4.97 -19.38 -15.12
N ALA A 189 4.69 -20.12 -16.20
CA ALA A 189 5.01 -19.70 -17.56
C ALA A 189 4.31 -18.37 -17.93
N ASP A 190 2.99 -18.29 -17.75
CA ASP A 190 2.19 -17.10 -18.10
C ASP A 190 2.01 -16.16 -16.90
N ASN A 191 3.13 -15.73 -16.32
CA ASN A 191 3.11 -14.81 -15.18
C ASN A 191 3.03 -13.35 -15.64
N HIS A 192 1.82 -12.87 -15.93
CA HIS A 192 1.59 -11.50 -16.41
C HIS A 192 2.05 -10.43 -15.40
N ASP A 193 1.94 -10.68 -14.10
CA ASP A 193 2.41 -9.75 -13.06
C ASP A 193 3.94 -9.57 -13.13
N LYS A 194 4.69 -10.68 -13.28
CA LYS A 194 6.15 -10.64 -13.50
C LYS A 194 6.50 -9.93 -14.80
N ILE A 195 5.80 -10.26 -15.88
CA ILE A 195 6.07 -9.67 -17.18
C ILE A 195 5.84 -8.15 -17.14
N ASP A 196 4.76 -7.68 -16.52
CA ASP A 196 4.50 -6.25 -16.40
C ASP A 196 5.50 -5.56 -15.48
N PHE A 197 5.96 -6.22 -14.41
CA PHE A 197 7.07 -5.76 -13.59
C PHE A 197 8.37 -5.63 -14.42
N ASP A 198 8.79 -6.68 -15.12
CA ASP A 198 10.01 -6.69 -15.93
C ASP A 198 9.95 -5.62 -17.04
N ARG A 199 8.79 -5.40 -17.66
CA ARG A 199 8.58 -4.33 -18.65
C ARG A 199 8.74 -2.95 -18.06
N LYS A 200 8.22 -2.73 -16.84
CA LYS A 200 8.34 -1.46 -16.13
C LYS A 200 9.78 -1.23 -15.69
N TRP A 201 10.41 -2.25 -15.12
CA TRP A 201 11.79 -2.21 -14.64
C TRP A 201 12.79 -1.94 -15.77
N ASN A 202 12.64 -2.63 -16.89
CA ASN A 202 13.52 -2.49 -18.05
C ASN A 202 13.05 -1.41 -19.05
N HIS A 203 12.05 -0.60 -18.69
CA HIS A 203 11.49 0.47 -19.53
C HIS A 203 11.07 0.06 -20.96
N THR A 204 10.76 -1.22 -21.20
CA THR A 204 10.55 -1.77 -22.55
C THR A 204 9.25 -1.33 -23.22
N ARG A 205 8.38 -0.57 -22.52
CA ARG A 205 7.17 0.05 -23.07
C ARG A 205 7.34 1.53 -23.38
N THR A 206 8.53 2.09 -23.20
CA THR A 206 8.76 3.51 -23.47
C THR A 206 8.59 3.81 -24.97
N LYS A 207 7.98 4.96 -25.28
CA LYS A 207 7.88 5.44 -26.67
C LYS A 207 9.23 5.95 -27.21
N LEU A 208 10.21 6.07 -26.33
CA LEU A 208 11.56 6.58 -26.62
C LEU A 208 12.46 5.53 -27.30
N GLY A 209 11.95 4.33 -27.61
CA GLY A 209 12.73 3.26 -28.24
C GLY A 209 13.40 2.33 -27.23
N ALA A 210 14.27 1.44 -27.72
CA ALA A 210 15.06 0.57 -26.86
C ALA A 210 16.07 1.42 -26.06
N PRO A 211 16.22 1.20 -24.74
CA PRO A 211 17.26 1.88 -23.98
C PRO A 211 18.63 1.47 -24.54
N LEU A 212 19.42 2.47 -24.96
CA LEU A 212 20.83 2.26 -25.32
C LEU A 212 21.66 2.32 -24.03
N SER A 213 22.54 1.36 -23.84
CA SER A 213 23.56 1.49 -22.79
C SER A 213 24.52 2.63 -23.12
N LEU A 214 25.15 3.22 -22.10
CA LEU A 214 26.16 4.27 -22.34
C LEU A 214 27.33 3.76 -23.18
N ASP A 215 27.68 2.48 -23.06
CA ASP A 215 28.73 1.85 -23.87
C ASP A 215 28.32 1.73 -25.35
N GLU A 216 27.08 1.31 -25.62
CA GLU A 216 26.54 1.27 -26.97
C GLU A 216 26.40 2.67 -27.57
N LEU A 217 25.98 3.66 -26.76
CA LEU A 217 25.89 5.05 -27.18
C LEU A 217 27.28 5.62 -27.48
N ALA A 218 28.28 5.35 -26.63
CA ALA A 218 29.66 5.77 -26.85
C ALA A 218 30.27 5.21 -28.15
N ILE A 219 29.80 4.04 -28.62
CA ILE A 219 30.24 3.44 -29.89
C ILE A 219 29.47 4.01 -31.09
N SER A 220 28.16 4.21 -30.94
CA SER A 220 27.25 4.58 -32.02
C SER A 220 27.12 6.08 -32.26
N ASP A 221 27.16 6.88 -31.20
CA ASP A 221 27.09 8.34 -31.21
C ASP A 221 27.87 8.92 -30.01
N PRO A 222 29.22 8.97 -30.10
CA PRO A 222 30.06 9.55 -29.04
C PRO A 222 29.72 11.02 -28.73
N SER A 223 29.26 11.78 -29.73
CA SER A 223 28.88 13.20 -29.57
C SER A 223 27.67 13.39 -28.66
N ALA A 224 26.67 12.52 -28.73
CA ALA A 224 25.52 12.57 -27.81
C ALA A 224 25.92 12.36 -26.35
N LEU A 225 26.98 11.57 -26.09
CA LEU A 225 27.53 11.38 -24.74
C LEU A 225 28.24 12.65 -24.25
N GLU A 226 28.99 13.32 -25.12
CA GLU A 226 29.70 14.58 -24.84
C GLU A 226 28.71 15.74 -24.60
N GLU A 227 27.65 15.84 -25.40
CA GLU A 227 26.54 16.79 -25.17
C GLU A 227 25.83 16.53 -23.84
N GLY A 228 25.60 15.26 -23.48
CA GLY A 228 25.04 14.89 -22.18
C GLY A 228 25.99 15.22 -21.02
N HIS A 229 27.30 15.12 -21.22
CA HIS A 229 28.32 15.51 -20.24
C HIS A 229 28.34 17.05 -20.03
N ASN A 230 28.24 17.80 -21.13
CA ASN A 230 28.17 19.26 -21.12
C ASN A 230 26.91 19.81 -20.42
N MET A 231 25.86 19.01 -20.24
CA MET A 231 24.69 19.38 -19.44
C MET A 231 25.00 19.49 -17.93
N PHE A 232 26.04 18.80 -17.46
CA PHE A 232 26.49 18.83 -16.06
C PHE A 232 27.72 19.70 -15.86
N GLU A 233 28.46 20.00 -16.92
CA GLU A 233 29.48 21.05 -16.91
C GLU A 233 28.79 22.40 -16.94
N THR A 234 28.69 23.03 -15.78
CA THR A 234 28.17 24.38 -15.70
C THR A 234 29.20 25.32 -16.30
N ASN A 235 28.90 25.87 -17.48
CA ASN A 235 29.74 26.89 -18.09
C ASN A 235 29.70 28.16 -17.21
N ASP A 236 30.85 28.58 -16.69
CA ASP A 236 31.01 29.79 -15.89
C ASP A 236 30.36 31.03 -16.57
N GLU A 237 30.34 31.07 -17.91
CA GLU A 237 29.68 32.13 -18.69
C GLU A 237 28.14 32.15 -18.52
N GLU A 238 27.50 31.00 -18.34
CA GLU A 238 26.05 30.93 -18.11
C GLU A 238 25.69 31.35 -16.68
N TYR A 239 26.53 31.00 -15.70
CA TYR A 239 26.39 31.52 -14.33
C TYR A 239 26.59 33.04 -14.29
N ASP A 240 27.63 33.56 -14.95
CA ASP A 240 27.85 34.99 -15.06
C ASP A 240 26.68 35.69 -15.77
N ARG A 241 26.11 35.09 -16.82
CA ARG A 241 24.93 35.63 -17.50
C ARG A 241 23.73 35.70 -16.55
N LEU A 242 23.44 34.62 -15.83
CA LEU A 242 22.29 34.53 -14.93
C LEU A 242 22.45 35.45 -13.71
N GLU A 243 23.67 35.55 -13.17
CA GLU A 243 24.01 36.48 -12.09
C GLU A 243 23.80 37.93 -12.54
N ASN A 244 24.26 38.29 -13.73
CA ASN A 244 24.06 39.63 -14.28
C ASN A 244 22.57 39.95 -14.51
N GLN A 245 21.80 39.01 -15.05
CA GLN A 245 20.35 39.17 -15.20
C GLN A 245 19.65 39.39 -13.86
N PHE A 246 20.03 38.64 -12.83
CA PHE A 246 19.49 38.83 -11.48
C PHE A 246 19.89 40.19 -10.89
N LEU A 247 21.15 40.61 -11.06
CA LEU A 247 21.65 41.91 -10.59
C LEU A 247 20.88 43.09 -11.19
N ASP A 248 20.42 42.97 -12.43
CA ASP A 248 19.62 44.00 -13.11
C ASP A 248 18.19 44.13 -12.51
N THR A 249 17.70 43.09 -11.82
CA THR A 249 16.41 43.14 -11.10
C THR A 249 16.52 43.83 -9.74
N LEU A 250 17.72 44.00 -9.20
CA LEU A 250 17.94 44.56 -7.87
C LEU A 250 18.01 46.10 -7.89
N ASN A 251 17.41 46.73 -6.90
CA ASN A 251 17.55 48.18 -6.70
C ASN A 251 18.97 48.56 -6.24
N GLY A 252 19.36 49.81 -6.47
CA GLY A 252 20.74 50.28 -6.28
C GLY A 252 21.41 49.88 -4.96
N THR A 253 20.73 50.03 -3.82
CA THR A 253 21.31 49.66 -2.52
C THR A 253 21.42 48.15 -2.32
N ASP A 254 20.42 47.38 -2.79
CA ASP A 254 20.45 45.92 -2.68
C ASP A 254 21.55 45.33 -3.60
N ARG A 255 21.68 45.87 -4.82
CA ARG A 255 22.76 45.55 -5.77
C ARG A 255 24.15 45.82 -5.18
N GLU A 256 24.32 46.97 -4.53
CA GLU A 256 25.58 47.36 -3.89
C GLU A 256 25.96 46.42 -2.73
N ILE A 257 24.98 46.04 -1.89
CA ILE A 257 25.18 45.05 -0.81
C ILE A 257 25.60 43.70 -1.39
N TYR A 258 24.96 43.25 -2.48
CA TYR A 258 25.32 42.00 -3.15
C TYR A 258 26.77 42.02 -3.63
N LEU A 259 27.19 43.07 -4.35
CA LEU A 259 28.56 43.19 -4.86
C LEU A 259 29.60 43.26 -3.73
N MET A 260 29.30 43.97 -2.65
CA MET A 260 30.18 43.99 -1.48
C MET A 260 30.28 42.62 -0.79
N ARG A 261 29.20 41.85 -0.73
CA ARG A 261 29.23 40.47 -0.22
C ARG A 261 30.03 39.54 -1.14
N ARG A 262 29.92 39.71 -2.45
CA ARG A 262 30.72 38.97 -3.45
C ARG A 262 32.21 39.26 -3.31
N GLN A 263 32.58 40.48 -2.95
CA GLN A 263 33.96 40.88 -2.62
C GLN A 263 34.45 40.39 -1.26
N GLY A 264 33.61 39.69 -0.48
CA GLY A 264 33.99 39.06 0.79
C GLY A 264 33.75 39.90 2.04
N LEU A 265 33.16 41.10 1.94
CA LEU A 265 32.91 41.96 3.11
C LEU A 265 31.86 41.37 4.04
N THR A 266 32.06 41.53 5.34
CA THR A 266 31.10 41.15 6.37
C THR A 266 29.90 42.11 6.41
N GLN A 267 28.77 41.66 6.97
CA GLN A 267 27.57 42.51 7.09
C GLN A 267 27.82 43.75 7.98
N ALA A 268 28.74 43.67 8.93
CA ALA A 268 29.12 44.79 9.79
C ALA A 268 29.90 45.86 8.99
N GLU A 269 30.88 45.45 8.19
CA GLU A 269 31.65 46.35 7.31
C GLU A 269 30.76 47.01 6.25
N ILE A 270 29.82 46.25 5.68
CA ILE A 270 28.83 46.78 4.74
C ILE A 270 27.92 47.81 5.43
N ALA A 271 27.49 47.54 6.67
CA ALA A 271 26.67 48.46 7.42
C ALA A 271 27.40 49.77 7.72
N GLU A 272 28.67 49.69 8.10
CA GLU A 272 29.53 50.86 8.31
C GLU A 272 29.70 51.69 7.02
N ARG A 273 29.98 51.03 5.89
CA ARG A 273 30.13 51.71 4.58
C ARG A 273 28.86 52.39 4.10
N LEU A 274 27.70 51.78 4.35
CA LEU A 274 26.40 52.32 3.96
C LEU A 274 25.79 53.26 5.02
N GLY A 275 26.50 53.55 6.12
CA GLY A 275 26.05 54.46 7.18
C GLY A 275 24.91 53.91 8.05
N TYR A 276 24.70 52.59 8.09
CA TYR A 276 23.74 51.96 8.98
C TYR A 276 24.29 51.83 10.40
N LYS A 277 23.45 52.15 11.40
CA LYS A 277 23.82 52.05 12.82
C LYS A 277 24.10 50.62 13.30
N THR A 278 23.55 49.61 12.61
CA THR A 278 23.64 48.19 12.98
C THR A 278 23.60 47.31 11.73
N HIS A 279 24.27 46.15 11.76
CA HIS A 279 24.26 45.18 10.66
C HIS A 279 22.88 44.62 10.31
N SER A 280 21.90 44.73 11.23
CA SER A 280 20.53 44.22 11.04
C SER A 280 19.82 44.81 9.81
N ALA A 281 20.16 46.03 9.39
CA ALA A 281 19.62 46.62 8.17
C ALA A 281 20.11 45.90 6.91
N VAL A 282 21.38 45.48 6.89
CA VAL A 282 21.99 44.69 5.81
C VAL A 282 21.39 43.27 5.81
N THR A 283 21.21 42.66 6.98
CA THR A 283 20.58 41.33 7.11
C THR A 283 19.19 41.30 6.47
N LYS A 284 18.32 42.28 6.80
CA LYS A 284 16.96 42.37 6.24
C LYS A 284 16.96 42.55 4.71
N ARG A 285 17.90 43.33 4.17
CA ARG A 285 18.05 43.51 2.72
C ARG A 285 18.52 42.23 2.03
N MET A 286 19.44 41.48 2.63
CA MET A 286 19.85 40.19 2.10
C MET A 286 18.74 39.14 2.14
N GLU A 287 17.90 39.14 3.18
CA GLU A 287 16.71 38.27 3.21
C GLU A 287 15.74 38.60 2.08
N LYS A 288 15.51 39.90 1.82
CA LYS A 288 14.71 40.36 0.69
C LYS A 288 15.30 39.92 -0.65
N MET A 289 16.62 40.07 -0.83
CA MET A 289 17.31 39.60 -2.05
C MET A 289 17.23 38.08 -2.22
N ARG A 290 17.36 37.30 -1.15
CA ARG A 290 17.19 35.84 -1.21
C ARG A 290 15.79 35.48 -1.71
N LYS A 291 14.76 36.18 -1.22
CA LYS A 291 13.39 35.98 -1.70
C LYS A 291 13.25 36.36 -3.18
N ALA A 292 13.79 37.50 -3.58
CA ALA A 292 13.78 37.92 -4.98
C ALA A 292 14.51 36.94 -5.91
N LEU A 293 15.59 36.31 -5.44
CA LEU A 293 16.29 35.27 -6.20
C LEU A 293 15.43 34.02 -6.39
N VAL A 294 14.73 33.58 -5.34
CA VAL A 294 13.79 32.45 -5.44
C VAL A 294 12.66 32.77 -6.42
N ASP A 295 12.09 33.97 -6.35
CA ASP A 295 11.04 34.41 -7.27
C ASP A 295 11.57 34.50 -8.72
N PHE A 296 12.78 35.03 -8.93
CA PHE A 296 13.44 35.09 -10.24
C PHE A 296 13.70 33.70 -10.83
N CYS A 297 14.13 32.73 -10.01
CA CYS A 297 14.33 31.35 -10.47
C CYS A 297 13.01 30.66 -10.84
N ALA A 298 11.91 30.96 -10.15
CA ALA A 298 10.61 30.35 -10.41
C ALA A 298 10.02 30.73 -11.79
N ASP A 299 10.44 31.86 -12.37
CA ASP A 299 10.03 32.28 -13.71
C ASP A 299 10.64 31.42 -14.84
N PHE A 300 11.66 30.61 -14.57
CA PHE A 300 12.29 29.70 -15.54
C PHE A 300 11.65 28.29 -15.57
N ASP A 301 10.76 27.97 -14.63
CA ASP A 301 10.09 26.67 -14.50
C ASP A 301 8.73 26.60 -15.25
N ASN A 302 8.36 27.63 -16.04
CA ASN A 302 7.17 27.69 -16.91
C ASN A 302 7.55 27.74 -18.40
#